data_AF-A0A813X1G6-F1
#
_entry.id   AF-A0A813X1G6-F1
#
_cell.length_a   1.000
_cell.length_b   1.000
_cell.length_c   1.000
_cell.angle_alpha   90.00
_cell.angle_beta   90.00
_cell.angle_gamma   90.00
#
_symmetry.space_group_name_H-M   'P 1'
#
loop_
_entity.id
_entity.type
_entity.pdbx_description
1 polymer ?
#
loop_
_entity_poly.entity_id
_entity_poly.type
_entity_poly.pdbx_seq_one_letter_code
_entity_poly.pdbx_strand_id
1 'polypeptide(L)'
;MKHLGKGNLDYLDLHDKNLATHVVTGVVYGAEAFFIFDRAIPDSESKKEISGSLKAIFKKPAFKIEGEAKLNLTKQEKNFVDKLHCKFYGDFHLNKNLNNFDESVKIYRQLPLLLGVNNENAIPKKVWLYPLHLLDNNVTRIVREIPSNLVDYSISTIENLRSLEVRALDSLENSIFTSLNHMKKQLLDFTAQLSEMQRYLKESIALYLPKLRGNTDVKESVLFNLFKQVDSSPFHKRTLESWLEEKEKEITLMTTWIENLAKDRNLDILIKSSSLDEVIDDTRYDYILCLSLRLVEKNDPQLTFMDNYLHNMNNFNSSSARKKHIPWFENSLTMAEIRKNLRQFKEFAEANNVKNTKIRFIVNEKKEGFIVPSKPDAPYAISVTDNNVTLTWADPATGTEEVRNYKVMYQKHRGKTLVGKNKSKKDEQWAEVYTNANHKKIIISNLPPSSKYM
;
A
#
# COMPACT_ATOMS: atom_id res chain seq x y z
N MET A 1 22.15 6.01 58.00
CA MET A 1 21.61 6.95 57.00
C MET A 1 21.27 8.31 57.64
N LYS A 2 22.26 9.09 58.08
CA LYS A 2 21.99 10.41 58.70
C LYS A 2 21.48 11.46 57.70
N HIS A 3 21.83 11.32 56.42
CA HIS A 3 21.43 12.24 55.34
C HIS A 3 19.96 12.11 54.90
N LEU A 4 19.22 11.07 55.32
CA LEU A 4 17.78 10.91 55.05
C LEU A 4 16.90 11.27 56.25
N GLY A 5 17.48 11.86 57.30
CA GLY A 5 16.74 12.26 58.50
C GLY A 5 15.80 13.46 58.26
N LYS A 6 14.76 13.57 59.10
CA LYS A 6 13.79 14.68 59.09
C LYS A 6 14.54 16.02 59.25
N GLY A 7 14.48 16.89 58.24
CA GLY A 7 15.23 18.15 58.15
C GLY A 7 16.36 18.18 57.09
N ASN A 8 16.74 17.03 56.51
CA ASN A 8 17.74 16.93 55.44
C ASN A 8 17.12 16.65 54.05
N LEU A 9 15.79 16.66 53.96
CA LEU A 9 15.06 16.46 52.72
C LEU A 9 14.59 17.82 52.21
N ASP A 10 14.90 18.13 50.96
CA ASP A 10 14.32 19.31 50.30
C ASP A 10 12.81 19.11 50.10
N TYR A 11 12.03 20.18 50.28
CA TYR A 11 10.56 20.20 50.08
C TYR A 11 9.74 19.27 51.00
N LEU A 12 10.05 19.26 52.30
CA LEU A 12 9.30 18.54 53.34
C LEU A 12 7.78 18.80 53.31
N ASP A 13 7.32 19.99 52.91
CA ASP A 13 5.90 20.35 52.83
C ASP A 13 5.11 19.52 51.79
N LEU A 14 5.80 18.84 50.85
CA LEU A 14 5.20 17.92 49.90
C LEU A 14 4.86 16.55 50.53
N HIS A 15 5.47 16.23 51.68
CA HIS A 15 5.17 15.00 52.44
C HIS A 15 3.75 15.03 53.01
N ASP A 16 3.30 16.17 53.53
CA ASP A 16 1.99 16.30 54.17
C ASP A 16 0.82 16.27 53.17
N LYS A 17 1.11 16.38 51.87
CA LYS A 17 0.10 16.43 50.79
C LYS A 17 -0.01 15.13 49.96
N ASN A 18 0.72 14.06 50.31
CA ASN A 18 0.78 12.81 49.53
C ASN A 18 1.15 13.03 48.04
N LEU A 19 1.95 14.05 47.73
CA LEU A 19 2.29 14.41 46.34
C LEU A 19 3.43 13.58 45.74
N ALA A 20 4.15 12.82 46.57
CA ALA A 20 5.26 11.98 46.16
C ALA A 20 5.24 10.64 46.92
N THR A 21 5.82 9.60 46.32
CA THR A 21 5.90 8.25 46.92
C THR A 21 7.34 7.84 47.26
N HIS A 22 8.32 8.47 46.63
CA HIS A 22 9.75 8.20 46.80
C HIS A 22 10.53 9.52 46.80
N VAL A 23 11.70 9.50 47.43
CA VAL A 23 12.72 10.55 47.32
C VAL A 23 13.94 10.05 46.56
N VAL A 24 14.59 10.94 45.82
CA VAL A 24 15.85 10.63 45.13
C VAL A 24 16.98 10.55 46.16
N THR A 25 17.72 9.44 46.18
CA THR A 25 18.85 9.22 47.09
C THR A 25 20.19 9.10 46.38
N GLY A 26 20.17 9.00 45.06
CA GLY A 26 21.37 9.00 44.24
C GLY A 26 21.02 9.20 42.77
N VAL A 27 21.96 9.77 42.02
CA VAL A 27 21.85 9.98 40.57
C VAL A 27 23.18 9.64 39.92
N VAL A 28 23.17 8.81 38.88
CA VAL A 28 24.29 8.66 37.95
C VAL A 28 24.09 9.66 36.81
N TYR A 29 25.09 10.50 36.58
CA TYR A 29 25.16 11.37 35.43
C TYR A 29 25.94 10.71 34.30
N GLY A 30 25.50 10.92 33.06
CA GLY A 30 26.14 10.43 31.85
C GLY A 30 25.40 10.95 30.61
N ALA A 31 25.70 10.38 29.45
CA ALA A 31 25.01 10.69 28.20
C ALA A 31 24.93 9.44 27.33
N GLU A 32 23.84 9.29 26.60
CA GLU A 32 23.67 8.25 25.58
C GLU A 32 23.40 8.87 24.21
N ALA A 33 23.76 8.12 23.18
CA ALA A 33 23.47 8.47 21.80
C ALA A 33 23.10 7.20 21.03
N PHE A 34 22.06 7.33 20.20
CA PHE A 34 21.55 6.32 19.30
C PHE A 34 21.73 6.85 17.87
N PHE A 35 22.48 6.09 17.07
CA PHE A 35 22.63 6.32 15.64
C PHE A 35 21.85 5.23 14.92
N ILE A 36 20.70 5.60 14.37
CA ILE A 36 19.82 4.70 13.64
C ILE A 36 20.17 4.80 12.16
N PHE A 37 20.71 3.72 11.60
CA PHE A 37 21.06 3.65 10.19
C PHE A 37 20.01 2.85 9.43
N ASP A 38 19.27 3.55 8.57
CA ASP A 38 18.18 2.97 7.78
C ASP A 38 18.48 3.09 6.28
N ARG A 39 17.95 2.16 5.50
CA ARG A 39 18.03 2.16 4.03
C ARG A 39 16.80 1.49 3.45
N ALA A 40 16.24 2.08 2.39
CA ALA A 40 15.24 1.42 1.57
C ALA A 40 15.89 0.30 0.75
N ILE A 41 15.31 -0.90 0.83
CA ILE A 41 15.85 -2.12 0.23
C ILE A 41 14.89 -2.55 -0.89
N PRO A 42 15.33 -2.62 -2.16
CA PRO A 42 14.51 -3.20 -3.21
C PRO A 42 14.38 -4.72 -3.00
N ASP A 43 13.29 -5.33 -3.47
CA ASP A 43 13.03 -6.77 -3.30
C ASP A 43 14.14 -7.68 -3.86
N SER A 44 14.95 -7.16 -4.78
CA SER A 44 16.12 -7.86 -5.33
C SER A 44 17.28 -8.03 -4.34
N GLU A 45 17.28 -7.28 -3.23
CA GLU A 45 18.37 -7.30 -2.24
C GLU A 45 17.97 -8.08 -0.97
N SER A 46 18.89 -8.92 -0.48
CA SER A 46 18.66 -9.76 0.70
C SER A 46 18.80 -8.98 2.00
N LYS A 47 17.72 -8.90 2.80
CA LYS A 47 17.74 -8.33 4.16
C LYS A 47 18.84 -8.94 5.03
N LYS A 48 19.11 -10.24 4.88
CA LYS A 48 20.14 -10.96 5.64
C LYS A 48 21.55 -10.50 5.26
N GLU A 49 21.81 -10.32 3.97
CA GLU A 49 23.12 -9.83 3.47
C GLU A 49 23.37 -8.39 3.88
N ILE A 50 22.34 -7.54 3.83
CA ILE A 50 22.42 -6.14 4.25
C ILE A 50 22.68 -6.05 5.77
N SER A 51 21.96 -6.83 6.58
CA SER A 51 22.20 -6.92 8.02
C SER A 51 23.61 -7.42 8.34
N GLY A 52 24.10 -8.42 7.59
CA GLY A 52 25.47 -8.92 7.71
C GLY A 52 26.51 -7.85 7.38
N SER A 53 26.29 -7.10 6.30
CA SER A 53 27.17 -6.02 5.85
C SER A 53 27.25 -4.88 6.87
N LEU A 54 26.10 -4.44 7.41
CA LEU A 54 26.06 -3.46 8.51
C LEU A 54 26.86 -3.94 9.72
N LYS A 55 26.63 -5.18 10.18
CA LYS A 55 27.36 -5.76 11.31
C LYS A 55 28.87 -5.83 11.06
N ALA A 56 29.30 -6.15 9.84
CA ALA A 56 30.71 -6.21 9.48
C ALA A 56 31.36 -4.82 9.55
N ILE A 57 30.67 -3.78 9.07
CA ILE A 57 31.15 -2.40 9.10
C ILE A 57 31.32 -1.90 10.54
N PHE A 58 30.30 -2.06 11.41
CA PHE A 58 30.38 -1.61 12.81
C PHE A 58 31.36 -2.40 13.68
N LYS A 59 31.77 -3.60 13.26
CA LYS A 59 32.83 -4.36 13.93
C LYS A 59 34.25 -3.86 13.60
N LYS A 60 34.42 -2.98 12.61
CA LYS A 60 35.75 -2.51 12.21
C LYS A 60 36.44 -1.72 13.33
N PRO A 61 37.76 -1.87 13.52
CA PRO A 61 38.52 -1.23 14.60
C PRO A 61 38.40 0.30 14.61
N ALA A 62 38.20 0.91 13.44
CA ALA A 62 38.09 2.35 13.31
C ALA A 62 36.83 2.93 13.99
N PHE A 63 35.84 2.12 14.40
CA PHE A 63 34.77 2.56 15.29
C PHE A 63 35.18 2.59 16.77
N LYS A 64 36.35 2.05 17.14
CA LYS A 64 36.81 1.96 18.53
C LYS A 64 37.88 2.99 18.90
N ILE A 65 38.32 3.80 17.92
CA ILE A 65 39.39 4.79 18.11
C ILE A 65 38.74 6.16 18.26
N GLU A 66 39.04 6.84 19.36
CA GLU A 66 38.65 8.24 19.60
C GLU A 66 39.44 9.18 18.67
N GLY A 67 38.81 10.24 18.18
CA GLY A 67 39.44 11.25 17.31
C GLY A 67 39.24 11.08 15.79
N GLU A 68 40.09 11.73 14.99
CA GLU A 68 39.86 11.98 13.55
C GLU A 68 40.39 10.88 12.59
N ALA A 69 40.68 9.67 13.07
CA ALA A 69 41.27 8.61 12.24
C ALA A 69 40.41 8.26 11.00
N LYS A 70 40.97 8.23 9.78
CA LYS A 70 40.16 7.90 8.59
C LYS A 70 39.61 6.46 8.66
N LEU A 71 38.33 6.30 8.35
CA LEU A 71 37.69 4.99 8.24
C LEU A 71 38.09 4.35 6.90
N ASN A 72 38.85 3.26 6.94
CA ASN A 72 39.21 2.51 5.73
C ASN A 72 38.10 1.54 5.33
N LEU A 73 37.30 1.94 4.34
CA LEU A 73 36.28 1.12 3.70
C LEU A 73 36.77 0.64 2.33
N THR A 74 36.45 -0.61 1.98
CA THR A 74 36.61 -1.08 0.60
C THR A 74 35.65 -0.33 -0.32
N LYS A 75 35.88 -0.37 -1.64
CA LYS A 75 34.97 0.26 -2.62
C LYS A 75 33.53 -0.25 -2.52
N GLN A 76 33.36 -1.56 -2.25
CA GLN A 76 32.05 -2.16 -2.08
C GLN A 76 31.36 -1.68 -0.79
N GLU A 77 32.10 -1.61 0.32
CA GLU A 77 31.58 -1.09 1.59
C GLU A 77 31.22 0.39 1.49
N LYS A 78 32.01 1.18 0.76
CA LYS A 78 31.71 2.60 0.51
C LYS A 78 30.37 2.76 -0.24
N ASN A 79 30.22 2.04 -1.35
CA ASN A 79 28.97 2.02 -2.11
C ASN A 79 27.76 1.56 -1.29
N PHE A 80 27.99 0.74 -0.26
CA PHE A 80 26.94 0.30 0.66
C PHE A 80 26.55 1.41 1.64
N VAL A 81 27.53 2.03 2.31
CA VAL A 81 27.26 3.05 3.33
C VAL A 81 26.73 4.37 2.76
N ASP A 82 27.08 4.69 1.51
CA ASP A 82 26.58 5.89 0.80
C ASP A 82 25.05 5.85 0.60
N LYS A 83 24.44 4.67 0.73
CA LYS A 83 22.98 4.48 0.63
C LYS A 83 22.28 4.45 1.99
N LEU A 84 23.01 4.59 3.09
CA LEU A 84 22.46 4.63 4.43
C LEU A 84 22.07 6.06 4.79
N HIS A 85 20.88 6.21 5.37
CA HIS A 85 20.47 7.42 6.06
C HIS A 85 20.71 7.23 7.57
N CYS A 86 21.19 8.26 8.25
CA CYS A 86 21.36 8.23 9.71
C CYS A 86 20.32 9.13 10.39
N LYS A 87 19.67 8.63 11.43
CA LYS A 87 18.92 9.45 12.39
C LYS A 87 19.61 9.40 13.74
N PHE A 88 19.82 10.56 14.34
CA PHE A 88 20.46 10.68 15.64
C PHE A 88 19.44 11.03 16.71
N TYR A 89 19.49 10.30 17.82
CA TYR A 89 18.79 10.61 19.07
C TYR A 89 19.81 10.54 20.19
N GLY A 90 20.01 11.58 20.97
CA GLY A 90 20.97 11.51 22.06
C GLY A 90 20.96 12.74 22.94
N ASP A 91 21.66 12.61 24.06
CA ASP A 91 21.76 13.61 25.12
C ASP A 91 22.78 14.73 24.79
N PHE A 92 23.25 14.79 23.55
CA PHE A 92 24.29 15.71 23.09
C PHE A 92 23.72 16.80 22.20
N HIS A 93 24.15 18.05 22.42
CA HIS A 93 23.84 19.16 21.53
C HIS A 93 24.73 19.08 20.29
N LEU A 94 24.13 18.65 19.16
CA LEU A 94 24.83 18.64 17.88
C LEU A 94 24.50 19.91 17.10
N ASN A 95 25.54 20.56 16.56
CA ASN A 95 25.39 21.80 15.78
C ASN A 95 24.88 21.55 14.34
N LYS A 96 24.72 20.29 13.93
CA LYS A 96 24.31 19.89 12.58
C LYS A 96 23.49 18.60 12.61
N ASN A 97 22.53 18.50 11.70
CA ASN A 97 21.82 17.26 11.43
C ASN A 97 22.75 16.29 10.69
N LEU A 98 22.74 15.03 11.15
CA LEU A 98 23.57 13.96 10.58
C LEU A 98 22.84 13.32 9.40
N ASN A 99 23.30 13.58 8.18
CA ASN A 99 22.59 13.12 6.97
C ASN A 99 23.33 12.03 6.18
N ASN A 100 24.60 11.74 6.51
CA ASN A 100 25.40 10.72 5.83
C ASN A 100 26.28 9.94 6.82
N PHE A 101 26.68 8.74 6.39
CA PHE A 101 27.40 7.80 7.25
C PHE A 101 28.74 8.34 7.77
N ASP A 102 29.55 8.97 6.92
CA ASP A 102 30.88 9.47 7.30
C ASP A 102 30.80 10.54 8.40
N GLU A 103 29.83 11.45 8.34
CA GLU A 103 29.58 12.44 9.39
C GLU A 103 29.14 11.79 10.69
N SER A 104 28.25 10.78 10.62
CA SER A 104 27.80 10.04 11.80
C SER A 104 28.96 9.35 12.52
N VAL A 105 29.90 8.74 11.78
CA VAL A 105 31.09 8.11 12.37
C VAL A 105 32.01 9.16 13.02
N LYS A 106 32.17 10.34 12.39
CA LYS A 106 32.97 11.43 12.99
C LYS A 106 32.38 11.91 14.31
N ILE A 107 31.07 12.18 14.34
CA ILE A 107 30.39 12.61 15.57
C ILE A 107 30.46 11.53 16.63
N TYR A 108 30.22 10.26 16.27
CA TYR A 108 30.30 9.13 17.21
C TYR A 108 31.63 9.12 17.98
N ARG A 109 32.76 9.37 17.29
CA ARG A 109 34.09 9.40 17.92
C ARG A 109 34.38 10.65 18.73
N GLN A 110 33.64 11.73 18.47
CA GLN A 110 33.75 12.99 19.20
C GLN A 110 32.85 13.02 20.44
N LEU A 111 31.88 12.09 20.57
CA LEU A 111 30.95 12.06 21.71
C LEU A 111 31.65 12.13 23.09
N PRO A 112 32.76 11.41 23.36
CA PRO A 112 33.44 11.53 24.64
C PRO A 112 33.93 12.95 24.93
N LEU A 113 34.40 13.68 23.90
CA LEU A 113 34.85 15.06 24.03
C LEU A 113 33.68 16.03 24.26
N LEU A 114 32.49 15.71 23.73
CA LEU A 114 31.29 16.53 23.88
C LEU A 114 30.70 16.50 25.30
N LEU A 115 31.14 15.57 26.16
CA LEU A 115 30.80 15.59 27.59
C LEU A 115 31.39 16.79 28.33
N GLY A 116 32.43 17.41 27.77
CA GLY A 116 33.16 18.49 28.43
C GLY A 116 34.31 18.00 29.31
N VAL A 117 35.17 18.92 29.75
CA VAL A 117 36.45 18.57 30.41
C VAL A 117 36.23 17.86 31.75
N ASN A 118 35.15 18.19 32.45
CA ASN A 118 34.75 17.61 33.73
C ASN A 118 33.38 16.92 33.64
N ASN A 119 32.98 16.49 32.44
CA ASN A 119 31.65 15.93 32.17
C ASN A 119 30.49 16.90 32.48
N GLU A 120 30.72 18.20 32.37
CA GLU A 120 29.73 19.24 32.66
C GLU A 120 28.45 19.15 31.81
N ASN A 121 28.51 18.49 30.65
CA ASN A 121 27.36 18.28 29.77
C ASN A 121 26.64 16.95 30.04
N ALA A 122 27.05 16.19 31.05
CA ALA A 122 26.37 14.96 31.43
C ALA A 122 24.99 15.24 32.05
N ILE A 123 24.00 14.39 31.76
CA ILE A 123 22.64 14.49 32.28
C ILE A 123 22.31 13.31 33.21
N PRO A 124 21.25 13.39 34.04
CA PRO A 124 20.78 12.26 34.84
C PRO A 124 20.40 11.04 33.96
N LYS A 125 21.05 9.89 34.16
CA LYS A 125 20.77 8.64 33.42
C LYS A 125 20.09 7.57 34.27
N LYS A 126 20.49 7.48 35.54
CA LYS A 126 19.96 6.49 36.48
C LYS A 126 19.71 7.16 37.82
N VAL A 127 18.54 6.93 38.37
CA VAL A 127 18.10 7.52 39.64
C VAL A 127 17.78 6.40 40.62
N TRP A 128 18.27 6.51 41.85
CA TRP A 128 17.83 5.67 42.95
C TRP A 128 16.75 6.38 43.74
N LEU A 129 15.66 5.65 43.96
CA LEU A 129 14.48 6.13 44.65
C LEU A 129 14.35 5.35 45.96
N TYR A 130 14.23 6.07 47.07
CA TYR A 130 13.95 5.49 48.38
C TYR A 130 12.48 5.75 48.75
N PRO A 131 11.69 4.71 49.13
CA PRO A 131 10.29 4.90 49.45
C PRO A 131 10.08 5.78 50.70
N LEU A 132 9.19 6.77 50.61
CA LEU A 132 8.95 7.71 51.71
C LEU A 132 8.30 7.06 52.93
N HIS A 133 7.45 6.06 52.74
CA HIS A 133 6.80 5.31 53.83
C HIS A 133 7.76 4.55 54.75
N LEU A 134 9.02 4.37 54.33
CA LEU A 134 10.08 3.78 55.16
C LEU A 134 10.82 4.84 55.99
N LEU A 135 10.66 6.13 55.67
CA LEU A 135 11.25 7.26 56.39
C LEU A 135 10.28 7.86 57.42
N ASP A 136 8.98 7.86 57.13
CA ASP A 136 7.93 8.35 58.03
C ASP A 136 6.75 7.38 58.06
N ASN A 137 6.47 6.81 59.25
CA ASN A 137 5.40 5.83 59.46
C ASN A 137 3.99 6.41 59.26
N ASN A 138 3.84 7.74 59.19
CA ASN A 138 2.56 8.39 58.89
C ASN A 138 2.25 8.39 57.38
N VAL A 139 3.21 8.04 56.52
CA VAL A 139 3.02 7.98 55.06
C VAL A 139 2.54 6.59 54.67
N THR A 140 1.32 6.50 54.15
CA THR A 140 0.75 5.25 53.65
C THR A 140 1.55 4.73 52.44
N ARG A 141 1.78 3.42 52.35
CA ARG A 141 2.33 2.82 51.12
C ARG A 141 1.30 2.96 49.98
N ILE A 142 1.57 3.90 49.06
CA ILE A 142 0.64 4.23 47.98
C ILE A 142 0.80 3.31 46.77
N VAL A 143 1.99 2.73 46.52
CA VAL A 143 2.33 2.07 45.24
C VAL A 143 2.16 0.54 45.27
N ARG A 144 1.23 0.04 44.45
CA ARG A 144 1.04 -1.37 44.09
C ARG A 144 1.81 -1.69 42.80
N GLU A 145 2.34 -2.91 42.73
CA GLU A 145 2.95 -3.43 41.50
C GLU A 145 1.87 -3.86 40.51
N ILE A 146 2.22 -3.85 39.22
CA ILE A 146 1.35 -4.35 38.16
C ILE A 146 1.89 -5.72 37.75
N PRO A 147 1.03 -6.74 37.66
CA PRO A 147 1.46 -8.07 37.26
C PRO A 147 2.17 -8.06 35.91
N SER A 148 3.31 -8.75 35.83
CA SER A 148 4.13 -8.80 34.60
C SER A 148 3.35 -9.34 33.41
N ASN A 149 2.51 -10.35 33.61
CA ASN A 149 1.66 -10.91 32.56
C ASN A 149 0.68 -9.88 31.97
N LEU A 150 0.17 -8.94 32.78
CA LEU A 150 -0.69 -7.85 32.30
C LEU A 150 0.13 -6.83 31.49
N VAL A 151 1.36 -6.53 31.92
CA VAL A 151 2.29 -5.68 31.17
C VAL A 151 2.61 -6.31 29.80
N ASP A 152 3.00 -7.58 29.79
CA ASP A 152 3.33 -8.32 28.57
C ASP A 152 2.15 -8.39 27.60
N TYR A 153 0.94 -8.65 28.12
CA TYR A 153 -0.28 -8.67 27.32
C TYR A 153 -0.62 -7.29 26.72
N SER A 154 -0.45 -6.23 27.51
CA SER A 154 -0.64 -4.84 27.05
C SER A 154 0.33 -4.48 25.92
N ILE A 155 1.62 -4.79 26.11
CA ILE A 155 2.68 -4.54 25.12
C ILE A 155 2.39 -5.34 23.84
N SER A 156 2.15 -6.64 23.96
CA SER A 156 1.86 -7.51 22.82
C SER A 156 0.68 -6.99 22.00
N THR A 157 -0.40 -6.56 22.66
CA THR A 157 -1.59 -6.06 21.97
C THR A 157 -1.28 -4.79 21.16
N ILE A 158 -0.60 -3.81 21.76
CA ILE A 158 -0.24 -2.54 21.08
C ILE A 158 0.78 -2.78 19.97
N GLU A 159 1.79 -3.61 20.20
CA GLU A 159 2.81 -3.93 19.19
C GLU A 159 2.21 -4.71 18.01
N ASN A 160 1.25 -5.61 18.24
CA ASN A 160 0.55 -6.28 17.14
C ASN A 160 -0.19 -5.27 16.24
N LEU A 161 -0.93 -4.32 16.83
CA LEU A 161 -1.60 -3.26 16.07
C LEU A 161 -0.60 -2.40 15.29
N ARG A 162 0.49 -1.97 15.95
CA ARG A 162 1.56 -1.19 15.33
C ARG A 162 2.24 -1.94 14.17
N SER A 163 2.51 -3.23 14.34
CA SER A 163 3.15 -4.04 13.31
C SER A 163 2.28 -4.18 12.05
N LEU A 164 0.97 -4.30 12.21
CA LEU A 164 0.00 -4.37 11.11
C LEU A 164 -0.15 -3.02 10.41
N GLU A 165 -0.14 -1.92 11.16
CA GLU A 165 -0.12 -0.56 10.61
C GLU A 165 1.12 -0.33 9.74
N VAL A 166 2.31 -0.68 10.24
CA VAL A 166 3.56 -0.57 9.48
C VAL A 166 3.51 -1.45 8.22
N ARG A 167 3.06 -2.71 8.32
CA ARG A 167 2.94 -3.61 7.16
C ARG A 167 1.97 -3.08 6.09
N ALA A 168 0.87 -2.46 6.50
CA ALA A 168 -0.07 -1.82 5.60
C ALA A 168 0.53 -0.56 4.94
N LEU A 169 1.28 0.25 5.68
CA LEU A 169 2.01 1.39 5.14
C LEU A 169 3.10 0.95 4.15
N ASP A 170 3.86 -0.10 4.46
CA ASP A 170 4.86 -0.67 3.54
C ASP A 170 4.20 -1.12 2.23
N SER A 171 2.98 -1.68 2.30
CA SER A 171 2.23 -2.08 1.11
C SER A 171 1.91 -0.89 0.20
N LEU A 172 1.72 0.32 0.75
CA LEU A 172 1.44 1.54 -0.03
C LEU A 172 2.59 2.00 -0.91
N GLU A 173 3.81 1.50 -0.72
CA GLU A 173 4.96 1.76 -1.58
C GLU A 173 4.88 1.04 -2.94
N ASN A 174 3.87 0.18 -3.12
CA ASN A 174 3.67 -0.51 -4.40
C ASN A 174 3.34 0.48 -5.54
N SER A 175 3.98 0.27 -6.70
CA SER A 175 3.84 1.11 -7.90
C SER A 175 2.40 1.26 -8.39
N ILE A 176 1.53 0.27 -8.12
CA ILE A 176 0.13 0.28 -8.52
C ILE A 176 -0.63 1.49 -7.98
N PHE A 177 -0.24 2.02 -6.82
CA PHE A 177 -0.90 3.14 -6.15
C PHE A 177 -0.57 4.52 -6.74
N THR A 178 0.31 4.56 -7.74
CA THR A 178 0.42 5.73 -8.64
C THR A 178 -0.78 5.83 -9.58
N SER A 179 -1.42 4.69 -9.85
CA SER A 179 -2.33 4.47 -10.96
C SER A 179 -3.72 4.04 -10.51
N LEU A 180 -3.87 3.53 -9.29
CA LEU A 180 -5.11 3.00 -8.69
C LEU A 180 -5.27 3.60 -7.28
N ASN A 181 -6.39 4.26 -7.01
CA ASN A 181 -6.63 5.00 -5.76
C ASN A 181 -7.56 4.27 -4.80
N HIS A 182 -8.40 3.35 -5.28
CA HIS A 182 -9.43 2.75 -4.44
C HIS A 182 -8.84 1.89 -3.31
N MET A 183 -7.97 0.93 -3.65
CA MET A 183 -7.26 0.10 -2.67
C MET A 183 -6.33 0.93 -1.78
N LYS A 184 -5.73 1.99 -2.33
CA LYS A 184 -4.90 2.95 -1.57
C LYS A 184 -5.70 3.53 -0.41
N LYS A 185 -6.93 3.98 -0.69
CA LYS A 185 -7.83 4.52 0.32
C LYS A 185 -8.16 3.47 1.40
N GLN A 186 -8.47 2.23 1.01
CA GLN A 186 -8.76 1.16 1.97
C GLN A 186 -7.59 0.89 2.93
N LEU A 187 -6.36 0.84 2.43
CA LEU A 187 -5.18 0.69 3.29
C LEU A 187 -4.97 1.92 4.21
N LEU A 188 -5.19 3.14 3.70
CA LEU A 188 -5.10 4.35 4.52
C LEU A 188 -6.16 4.36 5.63
N ASP A 189 -7.41 4.04 5.30
CA ASP A 189 -8.51 3.93 6.26
C ASP A 189 -8.19 2.87 7.33
N PHE A 190 -7.66 1.71 6.92
CA PHE A 190 -7.17 0.67 7.84
C PHE A 190 -6.10 1.20 8.80
N THR A 191 -5.06 1.85 8.29
CA THR A 191 -3.97 2.41 9.12
C THR A 191 -4.49 3.46 10.11
N ALA A 192 -5.38 4.35 9.66
CA ALA A 192 -5.99 5.37 10.51
C ALA A 192 -6.78 4.76 11.67
N GLN A 193 -7.59 3.73 11.38
CA GLN A 193 -8.36 3.01 12.40
C GLN A 193 -7.47 2.26 13.40
N LEU A 194 -6.37 1.64 12.95
CA LEU A 194 -5.38 1.03 13.85
C LEU A 194 -4.71 2.07 14.76
N SER A 195 -4.34 3.22 14.19
CA SER A 195 -3.79 4.36 14.92
C SER A 195 -4.76 4.88 16.00
N GLU A 196 -6.04 4.99 15.66
CA GLU A 196 -7.10 5.42 16.59
C GLU A 196 -7.29 4.43 17.75
N MET A 197 -7.34 3.13 17.46
CA MET A 197 -7.41 2.10 18.50
C MET A 197 -6.18 2.13 19.42
N GLN A 198 -4.97 2.28 18.87
CA GLN A 198 -3.76 2.43 19.68
C GLN A 198 -3.82 3.65 20.59
N ARG A 199 -4.32 4.79 20.09
CA ARG A 199 -4.49 6.01 20.87
C ARG A 199 -5.47 5.78 22.03
N TYR A 200 -6.64 5.20 21.75
CA TYR A 200 -7.63 4.85 22.77
C TYR A 200 -7.04 3.97 23.88
N LEU A 201 -6.27 2.94 23.52
CA LEU A 201 -5.60 2.06 24.49
C LEU A 201 -4.59 2.83 25.33
N LYS A 202 -3.75 3.67 24.72
CA LYS A 202 -2.75 4.48 25.42
C LYS A 202 -3.38 5.50 26.38
N GLU A 203 -4.44 6.17 25.96
CA GLU A 203 -5.21 7.10 26.81
C GLU A 203 -5.85 6.38 27.99
N SER A 204 -6.43 5.20 27.75
CA SER A 204 -7.00 4.35 28.80
C SER A 204 -5.94 3.89 29.80
N ILE A 205 -4.75 3.48 29.34
CA ILE A 205 -3.61 3.16 30.21
C ILE A 205 -3.22 4.39 31.03
N ALA A 206 -3.05 5.56 30.40
CA ALA A 206 -2.69 6.79 31.10
C ALA A 206 -3.69 7.16 32.21
N LEU A 207 -4.99 6.90 31.98
CA LEU A 207 -6.05 7.12 32.95
C LEU A 207 -6.05 6.12 34.12
N TYR A 208 -5.86 4.82 33.85
CA TYR A 208 -6.01 3.77 34.84
C TYR A 208 -4.71 3.39 35.56
N LEU A 209 -3.55 3.51 34.92
CA LEU A 209 -2.26 3.12 35.47
C LEU A 209 -1.96 3.83 36.81
N PRO A 210 -2.17 5.16 36.96
CA PRO A 210 -1.95 5.82 38.23
C PRO A 210 -2.92 5.34 39.32
N LYS A 211 -4.19 5.07 38.97
CA LYS A 211 -5.22 4.61 39.92
C LYS A 211 -4.94 3.20 40.42
N LEU A 212 -4.51 2.31 39.53
CA LEU A 212 -4.12 0.93 39.84
C LEU A 212 -2.88 0.86 40.74
N ARG A 213 -1.89 1.71 40.42
CA ARG A 213 -0.70 1.81 41.26
C ARG A 213 -1.01 2.48 42.58
N GLY A 214 -1.98 3.39 42.63
CA GLY A 214 -2.42 4.06 43.85
C GLY A 214 -3.26 3.17 44.78
N ASN A 215 -3.53 3.69 45.98
CA ASN A 215 -4.43 3.03 46.94
C ASN A 215 -5.90 3.36 46.62
N THR A 216 -6.38 2.94 45.44
CA THR A 216 -7.79 3.11 45.02
C THR A 216 -8.51 1.76 44.94
N ASP A 217 -9.83 1.79 44.76
CA ASP A 217 -10.67 0.59 44.57
C ASP A 217 -10.59 0.01 43.14
N VAL A 218 -9.80 0.63 42.25
CA VAL A 218 -9.60 0.15 40.88
C VAL A 218 -8.76 -1.13 40.91
N LYS A 219 -9.29 -2.18 40.28
CA LYS A 219 -8.64 -3.50 40.18
C LYS A 219 -8.00 -3.69 38.81
N GLU A 220 -6.95 -4.50 38.77
CA GLU A 220 -6.21 -4.88 37.54
C GLU A 220 -7.11 -5.44 36.43
N SER A 221 -8.27 -6.01 36.81
CA SER A 221 -9.29 -6.49 35.89
C SER A 221 -9.76 -5.41 34.90
N VAL A 222 -9.67 -4.12 35.24
CA VAL A 222 -10.02 -3.01 34.34
C VAL A 222 -9.12 -2.99 33.11
N LEU A 223 -7.79 -3.04 33.30
CA LEU A 223 -6.86 -3.11 32.17
C LEU A 223 -6.92 -4.46 31.46
N PHE A 224 -7.06 -5.56 32.21
CA PHE A 224 -7.21 -6.88 31.59
C PHE A 224 -8.43 -6.93 30.66
N ASN A 225 -9.58 -6.42 31.11
CA ASN A 225 -10.79 -6.37 30.29
C ASN A 225 -10.66 -5.42 29.10
N LEU A 226 -9.97 -4.28 29.25
CA LEU A 226 -9.68 -3.35 28.16
C LEU A 226 -8.96 -4.06 27.00
N PHE A 227 -7.87 -4.78 27.28
CA PHE A 227 -7.14 -5.50 26.24
C PHE A 227 -7.91 -6.73 25.75
N LYS A 228 -8.61 -7.44 26.63
CA LYS A 228 -9.47 -8.57 26.25
C LYS A 228 -10.62 -8.16 25.31
N GLN A 229 -11.12 -6.94 25.43
CA GLN A 229 -12.11 -6.41 24.50
C GLN A 229 -11.56 -6.34 23.06
N VAL A 230 -10.28 -6.00 22.90
CA VAL A 230 -9.60 -6.00 21.58
C VAL A 230 -9.68 -7.38 20.94
N ASP A 231 -9.43 -8.44 21.70
CA ASP A 231 -9.49 -9.83 21.20
C ASP A 231 -10.88 -10.26 20.75
N SER A 232 -11.94 -9.66 21.32
CA SER A 232 -13.33 -9.91 20.93
C SER A 232 -13.86 -8.93 19.88
N SER A 233 -13.05 -7.94 19.48
CA SER A 233 -13.46 -6.84 18.60
C SER A 233 -13.08 -7.10 17.13
N PRO A 234 -13.46 -6.21 16.19
CA PRO A 234 -12.94 -6.22 14.83
C PRO A 234 -11.41 -6.09 14.75
N PHE A 235 -10.76 -5.60 15.81
CA PHE A 235 -9.31 -5.42 15.93
C PHE A 235 -8.57 -6.67 16.41
N HIS A 236 -9.25 -7.82 16.50
CA HIS A 236 -8.58 -9.08 16.81
C HIS A 236 -7.49 -9.39 15.79
N LYS A 237 -6.28 -9.70 16.28
CA LYS A 237 -5.06 -9.90 15.49
C LYS A 237 -5.27 -10.75 14.23
N ARG A 238 -5.82 -11.96 14.37
CA ARG A 238 -5.99 -12.88 13.21
C ARG A 238 -6.93 -12.33 12.15
N THR A 239 -7.95 -11.57 12.56
CA THR A 239 -8.90 -10.93 11.62
C THR A 239 -8.17 -9.88 10.79
N LEU A 240 -7.38 -9.03 11.45
CA LEU A 240 -6.60 -7.99 10.79
C LEU A 240 -5.48 -8.57 9.90
N GLU A 241 -4.80 -9.62 10.36
CA GLU A 241 -3.79 -10.35 9.57
C GLU A 241 -4.40 -10.94 8.30
N SER A 242 -5.52 -11.66 8.42
CA SER A 242 -6.22 -12.24 7.27
C SER A 242 -6.64 -11.18 6.26
N TRP A 243 -7.25 -10.08 6.74
CA TRP A 243 -7.67 -9.00 5.86
C TRP A 243 -6.49 -8.38 5.11
N LEU A 244 -5.37 -8.13 5.81
CA LEU A 244 -4.19 -7.55 5.18
C LEU A 244 -3.54 -8.51 4.18
N GLU A 245 -3.47 -9.81 4.49
CA GLU A 245 -2.99 -10.84 3.54
C GLU A 245 -3.87 -10.93 2.28
N GLU A 246 -5.19 -10.79 2.43
CA GLU A 246 -6.11 -10.72 1.29
C GLU A 246 -5.83 -9.49 0.42
N LYS A 247 -5.61 -8.32 1.04
CA LYS A 247 -5.29 -7.08 0.33
C LYS A 247 -3.93 -7.13 -0.36
N GLU A 248 -2.92 -7.71 0.26
CA GLU A 248 -1.60 -7.90 -0.36
C GLU A 248 -1.67 -8.80 -1.60
N LYS A 249 -2.49 -9.86 -1.57
CA LYS A 249 -2.75 -10.71 -2.74
C LYS A 249 -3.47 -9.94 -3.84
N GLU A 250 -4.49 -9.15 -3.48
CA GLU A 250 -5.23 -8.28 -4.40
C GLU A 250 -4.27 -7.30 -5.12
N ILE A 251 -3.44 -6.61 -4.35
CA ILE A 251 -2.40 -5.68 -4.83
C ILE A 251 -1.45 -6.38 -5.78
N THR A 252 -0.94 -7.56 -5.40
CA THR A 252 0.01 -8.33 -6.21
C THR A 252 -0.58 -8.73 -7.57
N LEU A 253 -1.82 -9.22 -7.58
CA LEU A 253 -2.51 -9.60 -8.82
C LEU A 253 -2.72 -8.40 -9.75
N MET A 254 -3.22 -7.30 -9.18
CA MET A 254 -3.47 -6.07 -9.93
C MET A 254 -2.19 -5.47 -10.50
N THR A 255 -1.13 -5.41 -9.68
CA THR A 255 0.20 -4.97 -10.09
C THR A 255 0.70 -5.81 -11.26
N THR A 256 0.61 -7.13 -11.15
CA THR A 256 1.04 -8.05 -12.21
C THR A 256 0.30 -7.79 -13.52
N TRP A 257 -1.02 -7.61 -13.49
CA TRP A 257 -1.80 -7.36 -14.70
C TRP A 257 -1.50 -6.00 -15.34
N ILE A 258 -1.43 -4.94 -14.54
CA ILE A 258 -1.15 -3.59 -15.03
C ILE A 258 0.27 -3.52 -15.60
N GLU A 259 1.27 -4.09 -14.91
CA GLU A 259 2.64 -4.13 -15.42
C GLU A 259 2.76 -4.93 -16.71
N ASN A 260 2.04 -6.05 -16.83
CA ASN A 260 2.06 -6.85 -18.06
C ASN A 260 1.45 -6.10 -19.26
N LEU A 261 0.45 -5.25 -19.02
CA LEU A 261 -0.10 -4.35 -20.04
C LEU A 261 0.87 -3.20 -20.37
N ALA A 262 1.50 -2.60 -19.36
CA ALA A 262 2.40 -1.46 -19.52
C ALA A 262 3.76 -1.83 -20.15
N LYS A 263 4.27 -3.04 -19.90
CA LYS A 263 5.57 -3.51 -20.41
C LYS A 263 5.54 -3.79 -21.92
N ASP A 264 4.36 -3.95 -22.51
CA ASP A 264 4.23 -4.22 -23.94
C ASP A 264 4.47 -2.94 -24.75
N ARG A 265 5.71 -2.77 -25.24
CA ARG A 265 6.13 -1.59 -26.01
C ARG A 265 5.37 -1.42 -27.32
N ASN A 266 4.68 -2.46 -27.78
CA ASN A 266 3.84 -2.40 -28.96
C ASN A 266 2.43 -1.89 -28.66
N LEU A 267 2.14 -1.43 -27.44
CA LEU A 267 0.83 -0.94 -27.00
C LEU A 267 0.98 0.41 -26.29
N ASP A 268 0.32 1.45 -26.81
CA ASP A 268 0.20 2.75 -26.12
C ASP A 268 -1.08 2.74 -25.25
N ILE A 269 -0.97 2.09 -24.08
CA ILE A 269 -2.06 2.01 -23.10
C ILE A 269 -1.81 3.04 -22.00
N LEU A 270 -2.78 3.92 -21.80
CA LEU A 270 -2.76 4.88 -20.69
C LEU A 270 -3.40 4.25 -19.45
N ILE A 271 -2.66 4.21 -18.35
CA ILE A 271 -3.20 3.77 -17.06
C ILE A 271 -3.43 5.02 -16.20
N LYS A 272 -4.67 5.25 -15.75
CA LYS A 272 -5.05 6.42 -14.94
C LYS A 272 -6.05 6.03 -13.84
N SER A 273 -5.89 6.59 -12.64
CA SER A 273 -6.88 6.56 -11.55
C SER A 273 -7.84 7.75 -11.57
N SER A 274 -7.49 8.81 -12.30
CA SER A 274 -8.16 10.11 -12.27
C SER A 274 -9.35 10.18 -13.22
N SER A 275 -10.00 11.36 -13.28
CA SER A 275 -11.08 11.59 -14.23
C SER A 275 -10.65 11.30 -15.67
N LEU A 276 -11.60 10.80 -16.46
CA LEU A 276 -11.39 10.54 -17.88
C LEU A 276 -11.52 11.81 -18.72
N ASP A 277 -11.94 12.93 -18.13
CA ASP A 277 -12.23 14.19 -18.83
C ASP A 277 -11.07 14.63 -19.73
N GLU A 278 -9.83 14.65 -19.24
CA GLU A 278 -8.65 15.00 -20.07
C GLU A 278 -8.46 14.09 -21.29
N VAL A 279 -8.86 12.81 -21.19
CA VAL A 279 -8.75 11.85 -22.29
C VAL A 279 -9.93 12.00 -23.25
N ILE A 280 -11.12 12.30 -22.70
CA ILE A 280 -12.37 12.52 -23.45
C ILE A 280 -12.29 13.84 -24.24
N ASP A 281 -11.70 14.87 -23.66
CA ASP A 281 -11.54 16.19 -24.26
C ASP A 281 -10.42 16.24 -25.32
N ASP A 282 -9.62 15.18 -25.42
CA ASP A 282 -8.53 15.09 -26.37
C ASP A 282 -9.03 14.83 -27.79
N THR A 283 -9.19 15.92 -28.54
CA THR A 283 -9.64 15.93 -29.96
C THR A 283 -8.79 15.10 -30.92
N ARG A 284 -7.64 14.56 -30.50
CA ARG A 284 -6.82 13.63 -31.31
C ARG A 284 -7.49 12.26 -31.48
N TYR A 285 -8.39 11.87 -30.58
CA TYR A 285 -9.02 10.57 -30.56
C TYR A 285 -10.53 10.68 -30.85
N ASP A 286 -11.04 9.86 -31.78
CA ASP A 286 -12.47 9.75 -32.07
C ASP A 286 -13.14 8.71 -31.15
N TYR A 287 -12.36 7.76 -30.61
CA TYR A 287 -12.85 6.67 -29.77
C TYR A 287 -11.93 6.40 -28.58
N ILE A 288 -12.51 5.95 -27.47
CA ILE A 288 -11.80 5.52 -26.27
C ILE A 288 -12.26 4.13 -25.90
N LEU A 289 -11.32 3.19 -25.73
CA LEU A 289 -11.60 1.88 -25.18
C LEU A 289 -11.03 1.77 -23.77
N CYS A 290 -11.91 1.58 -22.79
CA CYS A 290 -11.55 1.48 -21.38
C CYS A 290 -11.69 0.06 -20.83
N LEU A 291 -10.60 -0.48 -20.28
CA LEU A 291 -10.66 -1.60 -19.35
C LEU A 291 -10.97 -1.07 -17.94
N SER A 292 -12.21 -1.25 -17.50
CA SER A 292 -12.68 -0.84 -16.17
C SER A 292 -12.45 -1.94 -15.14
N LEU A 293 -11.57 -1.70 -14.16
CA LEU A 293 -11.23 -2.63 -13.08
C LEU A 293 -12.20 -2.46 -11.91
N ARG A 294 -13.35 -3.14 -12.00
CA ARG A 294 -14.44 -3.10 -11.00
C ARG A 294 -14.32 -4.19 -9.92
N LEU A 295 -13.11 -4.43 -9.44
CA LEU A 295 -12.82 -5.58 -8.58
C LEU A 295 -12.85 -5.21 -7.08
N VAL A 296 -12.63 -3.94 -6.77
CA VAL A 296 -12.48 -3.48 -5.39
C VAL A 296 -13.82 -2.94 -4.88
N GLU A 297 -14.34 -3.53 -3.80
CA GLU A 297 -15.61 -3.11 -3.20
C GLU A 297 -15.51 -1.71 -2.58
N LYS A 298 -16.46 -0.82 -2.90
CA LYS A 298 -16.45 0.56 -2.39
C LYS A 298 -16.50 0.66 -0.86
N ASN A 299 -17.28 -0.22 -0.24
CA ASN A 299 -17.45 -0.27 1.20
C ASN A 299 -16.93 -1.62 1.69
N ASP A 300 -15.69 -1.65 2.16
CA ASP A 300 -15.08 -2.86 2.68
C ASP A 300 -15.78 -3.27 4.01
N PRO A 301 -16.28 -4.52 4.12
CA PRO A 301 -17.01 -4.96 5.30
C PRO A 301 -16.19 -4.90 6.59
N GLN A 302 -14.89 -5.22 6.53
CA GLN A 302 -14.02 -5.22 7.71
C GLN A 302 -13.73 -3.79 8.16
N LEU A 303 -13.41 -2.87 7.24
CA LEU A 303 -13.19 -1.46 7.57
C LEU A 303 -14.44 -0.79 8.15
N THR A 304 -15.61 -1.12 7.58
CA THR A 304 -16.90 -0.63 8.09
C THR A 304 -17.16 -1.17 9.52
N PHE A 305 -16.80 -2.43 9.78
CA PHE A 305 -16.96 -3.03 11.09
C PHE A 305 -16.03 -2.41 12.14
N MET A 306 -14.77 -2.15 11.77
CA MET A 306 -13.81 -1.43 12.59
C MET A 306 -14.27 0.01 12.90
N ASP A 307 -14.72 0.74 11.89
CA ASP A 307 -15.23 2.11 12.03
C ASP A 307 -16.41 2.18 13.00
N ASN A 308 -17.40 1.32 12.81
CA ASN A 308 -18.57 1.23 13.68
C ASN A 308 -18.21 0.90 15.12
N TYR A 309 -17.19 0.05 15.33
CA TYR A 309 -16.71 -0.30 16.65
C TYR A 309 -16.03 0.87 17.37
N LEU A 310 -15.18 1.63 16.66
CA LEU A 310 -14.55 2.83 17.21
C LEU A 310 -15.60 3.89 17.60
N HIS A 311 -16.63 4.09 16.79
CA HIS A 311 -17.69 5.07 17.05
C HIS A 311 -18.71 4.63 18.12
N ASN A 312 -18.94 3.33 18.31
CA ASN A 312 -19.98 2.80 19.20
C ASN A 312 -19.45 1.83 20.27
N MET A 313 -18.23 2.01 20.73
CA MET A 313 -17.52 1.07 21.62
C MET A 313 -18.33 0.68 22.88
N ASN A 314 -19.14 1.60 23.41
CA ASN A 314 -19.95 1.38 24.62
C ASN A 314 -21.26 0.62 24.38
N ASN A 315 -21.78 0.59 23.15
CA ASN A 315 -23.09 0.00 22.78
C ASN A 315 -22.96 -1.00 21.62
N PHE A 316 -21.77 -1.56 21.41
CA PHE A 316 -21.49 -2.39 20.26
C PHE A 316 -22.18 -3.76 20.38
N ASN A 317 -23.27 -3.93 19.63
CA ASN A 317 -23.92 -5.23 19.48
C ASN A 317 -23.18 -6.04 18.42
N SER A 318 -22.51 -7.13 18.83
CA SER A 318 -21.80 -8.06 17.94
C SER A 318 -22.73 -8.93 17.08
N SER A 319 -24.04 -8.68 17.10
CA SER A 319 -25.08 -9.51 16.47
C SER A 319 -25.13 -9.39 14.93
N SER A 320 -24.28 -8.56 14.32
CA SER A 320 -24.03 -8.66 12.89
C SER A 320 -23.18 -9.92 12.61
N ALA A 321 -23.84 -11.04 12.32
CA ALA A 321 -23.18 -12.24 11.84
C ALA A 321 -22.23 -11.86 10.69
N ARG A 322 -20.92 -12.12 10.85
CA ARG A 322 -19.94 -11.96 9.78
C ARG A 322 -20.42 -12.81 8.61
N LYS A 323 -20.96 -12.18 7.56
CA LYS A 323 -21.16 -12.88 6.29
C LYS A 323 -19.80 -13.40 5.87
N LYS A 324 -19.73 -14.67 5.47
CA LYS A 324 -18.50 -15.26 4.95
C LYS A 324 -18.10 -14.46 3.70
N HIS A 325 -17.14 -13.57 3.86
CA HIS A 325 -16.51 -12.87 2.75
C HIS A 325 -15.64 -13.89 2.01
N ILE A 326 -15.85 -14.02 0.71
CA ILE A 326 -15.01 -14.82 -0.16
C ILE A 326 -14.34 -13.82 -1.11
N PRO A 327 -13.02 -13.64 -1.03
CA PRO A 327 -12.32 -12.73 -1.92
C PRO A 327 -12.59 -13.08 -3.39
N TRP A 328 -12.78 -12.06 -4.23
CA TRP A 328 -13.14 -12.25 -5.64
C TRP A 328 -12.11 -13.10 -6.40
N PHE A 329 -10.83 -13.04 -6.00
CA PHE A 329 -9.74 -13.78 -6.62
C PHE A 329 -9.70 -15.28 -6.24
N GLU A 330 -10.45 -15.71 -5.23
CA GLU A 330 -10.61 -17.13 -4.89
C GLU A 330 -11.68 -17.82 -5.75
N ASN A 331 -12.55 -17.04 -6.40
CA ASN A 331 -13.55 -17.57 -7.30
C ASN A 331 -12.92 -17.87 -8.68
N SER A 332 -12.80 -19.17 -9.00
CA SER A 332 -12.17 -19.63 -10.24
C SER A 332 -12.91 -19.17 -11.51
N LEU A 333 -14.25 -19.05 -11.48
CA LEU A 333 -15.05 -18.56 -12.61
C LEU A 333 -14.81 -17.06 -12.82
N THR A 334 -14.83 -16.27 -11.75
CA THR A 334 -14.51 -14.84 -11.78
C THR A 334 -13.11 -14.61 -12.35
N MET A 335 -12.12 -15.37 -11.88
CA MET A 335 -10.73 -15.28 -12.37
C MET A 335 -10.59 -15.67 -13.85
N ALA A 336 -11.32 -16.69 -14.30
CA ALA A 336 -11.33 -17.09 -15.71
C ALA A 336 -11.89 -15.98 -16.60
N GLU A 337 -12.99 -15.36 -16.18
CA GLU A 337 -13.64 -14.26 -16.91
C GLU A 337 -12.76 -13.00 -16.96
N ILE A 338 -12.13 -12.63 -15.84
CA ILE A 338 -11.18 -11.50 -15.81
C ILE A 338 -10.02 -11.74 -16.77
N ARG A 339 -9.41 -12.94 -16.75
CA ARG A 339 -8.31 -13.29 -17.65
C ARG A 339 -8.73 -13.26 -19.12
N LYS A 340 -9.95 -13.67 -19.43
CA LYS A 340 -10.51 -13.59 -20.78
C LYS A 340 -10.67 -12.14 -21.22
N ASN A 341 -11.26 -11.28 -20.38
CA ASN A 341 -11.47 -9.86 -20.69
C ASN A 341 -10.15 -9.09 -20.83
N LEU A 342 -9.16 -9.38 -19.98
CA LEU A 342 -7.80 -8.83 -20.11
C LEU A 342 -7.17 -9.21 -21.46
N ARG A 343 -7.32 -10.47 -21.88
CA ARG A 343 -6.79 -10.95 -23.14
C ARG A 343 -7.48 -10.31 -24.33
N GLN A 344 -8.80 -10.25 -24.32
CA GLN A 344 -9.59 -9.62 -25.39
C GLN A 344 -9.25 -8.13 -25.52
N PHE A 345 -9.10 -7.42 -24.39
CA PHE A 345 -8.65 -6.03 -24.41
C PHE A 345 -7.27 -5.89 -25.04
N LYS A 346 -6.32 -6.75 -24.66
CA LYS A 346 -4.97 -6.76 -25.22
C LYS A 346 -4.98 -7.05 -26.72
N GLU A 347 -5.62 -8.12 -27.16
CA GLU A 347 -5.71 -8.53 -28.57
C GLU A 347 -6.37 -7.43 -29.42
N PHE A 348 -7.42 -6.80 -28.91
CA PHE A 348 -8.07 -5.68 -29.59
C PHE A 348 -7.14 -4.47 -29.69
N ALA A 349 -6.42 -4.13 -28.60
CA ALA A 349 -5.46 -3.04 -28.62
C ALA A 349 -4.33 -3.31 -29.63
N GLU A 350 -3.79 -4.53 -29.68
CA GLU A 350 -2.74 -4.92 -30.63
C GLU A 350 -3.21 -4.81 -32.10
N ALA A 351 -4.41 -5.32 -32.39
CA ALA A 351 -4.98 -5.27 -33.73
C ALA A 351 -5.25 -3.83 -34.23
N ASN A 352 -5.45 -2.89 -33.31
CA ASN A 352 -5.81 -1.51 -33.60
C ASN A 352 -4.71 -0.50 -33.23
N ASN A 353 -3.50 -0.95 -32.87
CA ASN A 353 -2.37 -0.05 -32.58
C ASN A 353 -1.52 0.21 -33.84
N VAL A 354 -2.17 0.68 -34.91
CA VAL A 354 -1.52 1.04 -36.18
C VAL A 354 -1.44 2.56 -36.29
N LYS A 355 -0.39 3.11 -36.92
CA LYS A 355 -0.29 4.56 -37.19
C LYS A 355 -1.59 5.06 -37.86
N ASN A 356 -2.17 6.15 -37.35
CA ASN A 356 -3.46 6.76 -37.72
C ASN A 356 -4.75 6.14 -37.14
N THR A 357 -4.69 5.20 -36.19
CA THR A 357 -5.91 4.87 -35.44
C THR A 357 -6.26 5.98 -34.47
N LYS A 358 -7.48 6.50 -34.57
CA LYS A 358 -8.01 7.53 -33.67
C LYS A 358 -8.63 6.94 -32.41
N ILE A 359 -8.03 5.86 -31.89
CA ILE A 359 -8.52 5.12 -30.72
C ILE A 359 -7.51 5.28 -29.59
N ARG A 360 -7.95 5.67 -28.39
CA ARG A 360 -7.13 5.63 -27.17
C ARG A 360 -7.50 4.43 -26.31
N PHE A 361 -6.49 3.64 -25.91
CA PHE A 361 -6.67 2.55 -24.96
C PHE A 361 -6.35 3.00 -23.55
N ILE A 362 -7.27 2.73 -22.62
CA ILE A 362 -7.11 3.15 -21.22
C ILE A 362 -7.45 2.03 -20.24
N VAL A 363 -6.84 2.08 -19.06
CA VAL A 363 -7.18 1.25 -17.89
C VAL A 363 -7.54 2.19 -16.74
N ASN A 364 -8.70 1.95 -16.10
CA ASN A 364 -9.22 2.80 -15.03
C ASN A 364 -10.07 1.99 -14.01
N GLU A 365 -10.32 2.56 -12.83
CA GLU A 365 -11.17 2.04 -11.74
C GLU A 365 -12.65 2.47 -11.84
N LYS A 366 -13.00 3.44 -12.71
CA LYS A 366 -14.36 4.06 -12.73
C LYS A 366 -15.44 3.24 -13.47
N LYS A 367 -16.68 3.57 -13.12
CA LYS A 367 -17.93 2.78 -13.25
C LYS A 367 -18.59 2.81 -14.64
N GLU A 368 -18.17 3.64 -15.58
CA GLU A 368 -18.81 3.71 -16.89
C GLU A 368 -18.12 2.75 -17.85
N GLY A 369 -18.86 1.73 -18.28
CA GLY A 369 -18.34 0.71 -19.19
C GLY A 369 -19.30 0.57 -20.35
N PHE A 370 -18.78 0.81 -21.53
CA PHE A 370 -19.35 0.45 -22.82
C PHE A 370 -18.90 -0.98 -23.16
N ILE A 371 -19.80 -1.81 -23.68
CA ILE A 371 -19.46 -3.16 -24.15
C ILE A 371 -19.13 -3.04 -25.65
N VAL A 372 -17.86 -3.26 -26.02
CA VAL A 372 -17.45 -3.20 -27.42
C VAL A 372 -18.20 -4.26 -28.24
N PRO A 373 -18.77 -3.89 -29.40
CA PRO A 373 -19.32 -4.85 -30.33
C PRO A 373 -18.24 -5.81 -30.79
N SER A 374 -18.45 -7.13 -30.65
CA SER A 374 -17.52 -8.09 -31.25
C SER A 374 -17.56 -7.99 -32.79
N LYS A 375 -16.62 -8.63 -33.48
CA LYS A 375 -16.72 -8.76 -34.94
C LYS A 375 -18.03 -9.50 -35.30
N PRO A 376 -18.85 -9.00 -36.24
CA PRO A 376 -19.99 -9.74 -36.76
C PRO A 376 -19.52 -10.94 -37.60
N ASP A 377 -20.42 -11.89 -37.84
CA ASP A 377 -20.14 -13.03 -38.70
C ASP A 377 -19.83 -12.59 -40.14
N ALA A 378 -19.16 -13.48 -40.88
CA ALA A 378 -18.88 -13.24 -42.29
C ALA A 378 -20.19 -13.03 -43.06
N PRO A 379 -20.29 -11.96 -43.89
CA PRO A 379 -21.51 -11.69 -44.64
C PRO A 379 -21.73 -12.77 -45.70
N TYR A 380 -23.00 -13.11 -45.93
CA TYR A 380 -23.41 -14.04 -46.97
C TYR A 380 -24.52 -13.44 -47.85
N ALA A 381 -24.56 -13.87 -49.11
CA ALA A 381 -25.52 -13.37 -50.08
C ALA A 381 -26.90 -14.02 -49.90
N ILE A 382 -27.94 -13.20 -49.81
CA ILE A 382 -29.35 -13.66 -49.76
C ILE A 382 -30.07 -13.47 -51.10
N SER A 383 -29.57 -12.60 -51.97
CA SER A 383 -30.06 -12.48 -53.34
C SER A 383 -28.95 -11.98 -54.26
N VAL A 384 -28.86 -12.56 -55.45
CA VAL A 384 -27.92 -12.16 -56.51
C VAL A 384 -28.73 -11.91 -57.79
N THR A 385 -28.51 -10.77 -58.41
CA THR A 385 -29.04 -10.39 -59.73
C THR A 385 -27.87 -10.08 -60.66
N ASP A 386 -28.14 -9.79 -61.93
CA ASP A 386 -27.09 -9.49 -62.91
C ASP A 386 -26.16 -8.35 -62.48
N ASN A 387 -26.70 -7.34 -61.77
CA ASN A 387 -25.94 -6.14 -61.41
C ASN A 387 -25.85 -5.86 -59.90
N ASN A 388 -26.61 -6.58 -59.07
CA ASN A 388 -26.69 -6.30 -57.63
C ASN A 388 -26.56 -7.58 -56.78
N VAL A 389 -25.90 -7.45 -55.63
CA VAL A 389 -25.84 -8.48 -54.58
C VAL A 389 -26.38 -7.91 -53.28
N THR A 390 -27.32 -8.61 -52.65
CA THR A 390 -27.80 -8.28 -51.31
C THR A 390 -27.14 -9.19 -50.30
N LEU A 391 -26.43 -8.59 -49.33
CA LEU A 391 -25.73 -9.30 -48.26
C LEU A 391 -26.46 -9.14 -46.92
N THR A 392 -26.33 -10.16 -46.08
CA THR A 392 -26.75 -10.15 -44.67
C THR A 392 -25.69 -10.84 -43.81
N TRP A 393 -25.70 -10.62 -42.50
CA TRP A 393 -24.80 -11.23 -41.52
C TRP A 393 -25.51 -11.39 -40.18
N ALA A 394 -24.93 -12.21 -39.28
CA ALA A 394 -25.38 -12.28 -37.89
C ALA A 394 -24.81 -11.10 -37.08
N ASP A 395 -25.52 -10.72 -36.02
CA ASP A 395 -25.05 -9.69 -35.11
C ASP A 395 -23.74 -10.12 -34.42
N PRO A 396 -22.93 -9.15 -33.96
CA PRO A 396 -21.89 -9.40 -32.97
C PRO A 396 -22.38 -10.25 -31.79
N ALA A 397 -21.54 -11.16 -31.29
CA ALA A 397 -21.80 -11.94 -30.09
C ALA A 397 -21.90 -11.08 -28.82
N THR A 398 -21.32 -9.88 -28.82
CA THR A 398 -21.37 -8.89 -27.72
C THR A 398 -21.57 -7.49 -28.27
N GLY A 399 -22.10 -6.56 -27.46
CA GLY A 399 -22.14 -5.12 -27.75
C GLY A 399 -23.12 -4.69 -28.86
N THR A 400 -24.19 -5.45 -29.10
CA THR A 400 -25.15 -5.21 -30.18
C THR A 400 -26.02 -3.97 -29.99
N GLU A 401 -26.30 -3.60 -28.74
CA GLU A 401 -27.19 -2.47 -28.37
C GLU A 401 -26.69 -1.12 -28.87
N GLU A 402 -25.39 -1.00 -29.20
CA GLU A 402 -24.75 0.27 -29.57
C GLU A 402 -24.15 0.28 -30.99
N VAL A 403 -24.42 -0.74 -31.81
CA VAL A 403 -23.99 -0.75 -33.21
C VAL A 403 -24.75 0.34 -33.98
N ARG A 404 -24.03 1.27 -34.62
CA ARG A 404 -24.65 2.36 -35.43
C ARG A 404 -24.73 2.05 -36.91
N ASN A 405 -23.70 1.39 -37.46
CA ASN A 405 -23.64 0.96 -38.86
C ASN A 405 -22.63 -0.18 -39.02
N TYR A 406 -22.66 -0.81 -40.19
CA TYR A 406 -21.74 -1.85 -40.61
C TYR A 406 -20.97 -1.37 -41.84
N LYS A 407 -19.67 -1.66 -41.88
CA LYS A 407 -18.80 -1.46 -43.04
C LYS A 407 -18.57 -2.79 -43.73
N VAL A 408 -18.96 -2.90 -44.99
CA VAL A 408 -18.75 -4.07 -45.83
C VAL A 408 -17.68 -3.75 -46.86
N MET A 409 -16.64 -4.58 -46.92
CA MET A 409 -15.56 -4.49 -47.90
C MET A 409 -15.76 -5.58 -48.94
N TYR A 410 -15.62 -5.24 -50.22
CA TYR A 410 -15.72 -6.21 -51.31
C TYR A 410 -14.70 -5.93 -52.42
N GLN A 411 -14.29 -6.96 -53.14
CA GLN A 411 -13.44 -6.84 -54.32
C GLN A 411 -13.74 -7.89 -55.38
N LYS A 412 -13.40 -7.62 -56.66
CA LYS A 412 -13.59 -8.60 -57.73
C LYS A 412 -12.60 -9.75 -57.56
N HIS A 413 -13.12 -10.96 -57.36
CA HIS A 413 -12.34 -12.18 -57.24
C HIS A 413 -11.69 -12.53 -58.59
N ARG A 414 -10.39 -12.32 -58.68
CA ARG A 414 -9.57 -12.86 -59.78
C ARG A 414 -9.11 -14.24 -59.33
N GLY A 415 -9.55 -15.28 -60.04
CA GLY A 415 -9.10 -16.64 -59.74
C GLY A 415 -7.57 -16.70 -59.69
N LYS A 416 -7.02 -17.63 -58.89
CA LYS A 416 -5.56 -17.86 -58.81
C LYS A 416 -5.04 -18.28 -60.20
N THR A 417 -4.67 -17.34 -61.03
CA THR A 417 -3.83 -17.61 -62.19
C THR A 417 -2.41 -17.76 -61.65
N LEU A 418 -1.86 -18.96 -61.71
CA LEU A 418 -0.41 -19.18 -61.57
C LEU A 418 0.28 -18.43 -62.71
N VAL A 419 0.61 -17.16 -62.50
CA VAL A 419 1.43 -16.39 -63.43
C VAL A 419 2.81 -16.28 -62.81
N GLY A 420 3.81 -16.74 -63.57
CA GLY A 420 5.21 -16.77 -63.19
C GLY A 420 5.72 -15.43 -62.68
N LYS A 421 6.78 -15.53 -61.86
CA LYS A 421 7.55 -14.41 -61.32
C LYS A 421 7.79 -13.36 -62.41
N ASN A 422 7.51 -12.10 -62.06
CA ASN A 422 7.68 -10.87 -62.84
C ASN A 422 6.40 -10.33 -63.49
N LYS A 423 5.48 -9.84 -62.65
CA LYS A 423 4.71 -8.61 -62.91
C LYS A 423 4.32 -7.98 -61.57
N SER A 424 4.61 -6.69 -61.44
CA SER A 424 4.37 -5.88 -60.25
C SER A 424 2.95 -6.04 -59.71
N LYS A 425 2.82 -6.33 -58.41
CA LYS A 425 1.56 -6.21 -57.66
C LYS A 425 1.02 -4.79 -57.88
N LYS A 426 0.00 -4.64 -58.71
CA LYS A 426 -0.84 -3.44 -58.70
C LYS A 426 -1.65 -3.50 -57.42
N ASP A 427 -1.65 -2.42 -56.64
CA ASP A 427 -2.38 -2.29 -55.39
C ASP A 427 -3.84 -2.75 -55.54
N GLU A 428 -4.24 -3.68 -54.68
CA GLU A 428 -5.57 -4.27 -54.61
C GLU A 428 -6.53 -3.25 -53.96
N GLN A 429 -7.34 -2.56 -54.77
CA GLN A 429 -8.37 -1.64 -54.26
C GLN A 429 -9.61 -2.42 -53.86
N TRP A 430 -9.79 -2.58 -52.54
CA TRP A 430 -11.07 -2.95 -51.95
C TRP A 430 -12.05 -1.79 -52.07
N ALA A 431 -13.29 -2.10 -52.45
CA ALA A 431 -14.40 -1.15 -52.38
C ALA A 431 -15.11 -1.30 -51.03
N GLU A 432 -15.65 -0.19 -50.50
CA GLU A 432 -16.30 -0.13 -49.20
C GLU A 432 -17.72 0.43 -49.31
N VAL A 433 -18.64 -0.13 -48.53
CA VAL A 433 -20.02 0.33 -48.44
C VAL A 433 -20.47 0.30 -46.99
N TYR A 434 -21.31 1.27 -46.61
CA TYR A 434 -21.81 1.43 -45.25
C TYR A 434 -23.33 1.25 -45.22
N THR A 435 -23.85 0.67 -44.14
CA THR A 435 -25.30 0.64 -43.90
C THR A 435 -25.78 1.98 -43.34
N ASN A 436 -27.01 2.37 -43.68
CA ASN A 436 -27.62 3.64 -43.20
C ASN A 436 -28.04 3.62 -41.73
N ALA A 437 -27.97 2.47 -41.05
CA ALA A 437 -28.10 2.29 -39.60
C ALA A 437 -27.59 0.88 -39.22
N ASN A 438 -27.99 0.35 -38.07
CA ASN A 438 -27.70 -1.01 -37.60
C ASN A 438 -28.41 -2.14 -38.38
N HIS A 439 -28.96 -1.84 -39.55
CA HIS A 439 -29.59 -2.83 -40.41
C HIS A 439 -28.56 -3.85 -40.88
N LYS A 440 -28.83 -5.14 -40.62
CA LYS A 440 -28.00 -6.29 -41.04
C LYS A 440 -28.14 -6.62 -42.53
N LYS A 441 -28.42 -5.64 -43.37
CA LYS A 441 -28.71 -5.85 -44.79
C LYS A 441 -28.16 -4.69 -45.61
N ILE A 442 -27.41 -5.01 -46.65
CA ILE A 442 -26.92 -4.02 -47.62
C ILE A 442 -27.05 -4.55 -49.03
N ILE A 443 -27.32 -3.65 -49.96
CA ILE A 443 -27.36 -3.94 -51.40
C ILE A 443 -26.14 -3.28 -52.01
N ILE A 444 -25.29 -4.09 -52.64
CA ILE A 444 -24.18 -3.62 -53.46
C ILE A 444 -24.68 -3.61 -54.90
N SER A 445 -24.76 -2.43 -55.50
CA SER A 445 -25.28 -2.22 -56.84
C SER A 445 -24.20 -1.88 -57.85
N ASN A 446 -24.54 -1.90 -59.15
CA ASN A 446 -23.65 -1.58 -60.27
C ASN A 446 -22.44 -2.50 -60.38
N LEU A 447 -22.60 -3.76 -59.98
CA LEU A 447 -21.59 -4.80 -60.16
C LEU A 447 -21.63 -5.30 -61.61
N PRO A 448 -20.47 -5.43 -62.29
CA PRO A 448 -20.39 -6.11 -63.57
C PRO A 448 -21.03 -7.52 -63.56
N PRO A 449 -21.89 -7.85 -64.56
CA PRO A 449 -22.47 -9.18 -64.70
C PRO A 449 -21.43 -10.29 -64.76
N SER A 450 -21.86 -11.50 -64.35
CA SER A 450 -21.07 -12.74 -64.44
C SER A 450 -19.67 -12.64 -63.82
N SER A 451 -19.48 -11.75 -62.84
CA SER A 451 -18.21 -11.54 -62.15
C SER A 451 -18.28 -12.08 -60.73
N LYS A 452 -17.23 -12.79 -60.29
CA LYS A 452 -17.10 -13.27 -58.92
C LYS A 452 -16.51 -12.16 -58.04
N TYR A 453 -17.03 -11.99 -56.83
CA TYR A 453 -16.54 -11.05 -55.83
C TYR A 453 -16.17 -11.79 -54.54
N MET A 454 -15.29 -11.19 -53.74
CA MET A 454 -14.86 -11.63 -52.41
C MET A 454 -15.22 -10.58 -51.38
#